data_AF-A0AAW0RC45-F1
#
_entry.id   AF-A0AAW0RC45-F1
#
_cell.length_a   1.000
_cell.length_b   1.000
_cell.length_c   1.000
_cell.angle_alpha   90.00
_cell.angle_beta   90.00
_cell.angle_gamma   90.00
#
_symmetry.space_group_name_H-M   'P 1'
#
loop_
_entity.id
_entity.type
_entity.pdbx_description
1 polymer ?
#
loop_
_entity_poly.entity_id
_entity_poly.type
_entity_poly.pdbx_seq_one_letter_code
_entity_poly.pdbx_strand_id
1 'polypeptide(L)'
;MADKSSHSPSPGLNGQGDDKPRLTEEEKKQNHIASEQKRRQAIRDGFDRLCELVPGLEGQGRSEGLVLKRTVEYMREQLERRRQLVREKEARGEYVDEKTKEPLAILERLEERDRQRAAARGVSNEDDDDLT
;
A
#
# COMPACT_ATOMS: atom_id res chain seq x y z
N MET A 1 10.75 -35.99 -34.70
CA MET A 1 11.58 -34.98 -34.02
C MET A 1 12.25 -34.14 -35.10
N ALA A 2 11.83 -32.87 -35.26
CA ALA A 2 12.57 -31.85 -36.01
C ALA A 2 11.95 -30.47 -35.72
N ASP A 3 12.72 -29.69 -34.96
CA ASP A 3 12.81 -28.25 -34.76
C ASP A 3 11.70 -27.26 -35.15
N LYS A 4 11.31 -26.46 -34.14
CA LYS A 4 10.56 -25.21 -34.24
C LYS A 4 11.55 -24.06 -34.48
N SER A 5 11.54 -23.46 -35.66
CA SER A 5 12.26 -22.20 -35.92
C SER A 5 11.53 -21.03 -35.25
N SER A 6 12.22 -20.38 -34.31
CA SER A 6 11.81 -19.17 -33.61
C SER A 6 12.16 -17.93 -34.45
N HIS A 7 11.16 -17.12 -34.74
CA HIS A 7 11.32 -15.88 -35.50
C HIS A 7 11.66 -14.73 -34.54
N SER A 8 12.92 -14.28 -34.54
CA SER A 8 13.37 -13.08 -33.82
C SER A 8 13.46 -11.90 -34.80
N PRO A 9 12.90 -10.72 -34.52
CA PRO A 9 13.03 -9.58 -35.40
C PRO A 9 14.40 -8.92 -35.19
N SER A 10 15.12 -8.67 -36.28
CA SER A 10 16.38 -7.91 -36.30
C SER A 10 16.09 -6.41 -36.32
N PRO A 11 16.81 -5.56 -35.55
CA PRO A 11 16.64 -4.11 -35.60
C PRO A 11 17.53 -3.50 -36.69
N GLY A 12 16.90 -2.84 -37.68
CA GLY A 12 17.57 -2.03 -38.68
C GLY A 12 18.02 -0.68 -38.13
N LEU A 13 19.26 -0.31 -38.46
CA LEU A 13 19.95 0.94 -38.12
C LEU A 13 19.45 2.10 -39.01
N ASN A 14 19.21 3.27 -38.42
CA ASN A 14 19.40 4.57 -39.07
C ASN A 14 19.74 5.60 -37.99
N GLY A 15 20.95 6.16 -38.07
CA GLY A 15 21.54 7.03 -37.06
C GLY A 15 21.32 8.52 -37.29
N GLN A 16 21.29 9.25 -36.17
CA GLN A 16 21.79 10.62 -36.03
C GLN A 16 22.06 10.88 -34.54
N GLY A 17 23.15 11.59 -34.28
CA GLY A 17 23.90 11.55 -33.03
C GLY A 17 23.13 11.95 -31.78
N ASP A 18 23.20 11.06 -30.80
CA ASP A 18 23.41 11.39 -29.39
C ASP A 18 24.29 10.26 -28.86
N ASP A 19 25.60 10.39 -29.08
CA ASP A 19 26.65 9.57 -28.46
C ASP A 19 26.61 9.77 -26.94
N LYS A 20 25.59 9.22 -26.28
CA LYS A 20 25.70 8.89 -24.86
C LYS A 20 26.59 7.65 -24.82
N PRO A 21 27.83 7.75 -24.30
CA PRO A 21 28.64 6.58 -24.10
C PRO A 21 27.82 5.57 -23.29
N ARG A 22 27.77 4.32 -23.78
CA ARG A 22 27.17 3.24 -23.01
C ARG A 22 27.94 3.19 -21.69
N LEU A 23 27.24 3.51 -20.59
CA LEU A 23 27.81 3.54 -19.24
C LEU A 23 28.75 2.33 -19.06
N THR A 24 29.99 2.60 -18.68
CA THR A 24 30.96 1.57 -18.30
C THR A 24 30.38 0.70 -17.20
N GLU A 25 30.89 -0.53 -17.03
CA GLU A 25 30.41 -1.40 -15.94
C GLU A 25 30.59 -0.75 -14.56
N GLU A 26 31.66 0.02 -14.39
CA GLU A 26 31.90 0.79 -13.16
C GLU A 26 30.88 1.92 -13.01
N GLU A 27 30.59 2.71 -14.05
CA GLU A 27 29.57 3.75 -14.00
C GLU A 27 28.16 3.19 -13.73
N LYS A 28 27.82 2.03 -14.31
CA LYS A 28 26.55 1.35 -14.03
C LYS A 28 26.47 0.92 -12.57
N LYS A 29 27.55 0.38 -12.01
CA LYS A 29 27.62 -0.03 -10.61
C LYS A 29 27.44 1.17 -9.68
N GLN A 30 28.14 2.28 -9.95
CA GLN A 30 27.99 3.51 -9.17
C GLN A 30 26.59 4.09 -9.28
N ASN A 31 26.00 4.12 -10.48
CA ASN A 31 24.65 4.62 -10.69
C ASN A 31 23.59 3.75 -9.98
N HIS A 32 23.76 2.43 -9.98
CA HIS A 32 22.89 1.51 -9.25
C HIS A 32 22.94 1.77 -7.74
N ILE A 33 24.14 1.92 -7.17
CA ILE A 33 24.33 2.23 -5.75
C ILE A 33 23.67 3.57 -5.40
N ALA A 34 23.91 4.61 -6.19
CA ALA A 34 23.33 5.93 -5.97
C ALA A 34 21.80 5.91 -6.07
N SER A 35 21.25 5.21 -7.06
CA SER A 35 19.80 5.07 -7.25
C SER A 35 19.15 4.33 -6.08
N GLU A 36 19.77 3.28 -5.58
CA GLU A 36 19.26 2.53 -4.43
C GLU A 36 19.39 3.33 -3.13
N GLN A 37 20.47 4.09 -2.92
CA GLN A 37 20.60 5.00 -1.79
C GLN A 37 19.49 6.06 -1.80
N LYS A 38 19.24 6.69 -2.96
CA LYS A 38 18.15 7.65 -3.12
C LYS A 38 16.79 7.02 -2.84
N ARG A 39 16.55 5.81 -3.36
CA ARG A 39 15.32 5.05 -3.09
C ARG A 39 15.13 4.78 -1.59
N ARG A 40 16.19 4.33 -0.90
CA ARG A 40 16.15 4.07 0.55
C ARG A 40 15.94 5.34 1.37
N GLN A 41 16.54 6.46 0.97
CA GLN A 41 16.31 7.74 1.62
C GLN A 41 14.84 8.16 1.49
N ALA A 42 14.27 8.09 0.28
CA ALA A 42 12.86 8.43 0.06
C ALA A 42 11.90 7.56 0.89
N ILE A 43 12.21 6.27 1.06
CA ILE A 43 11.43 5.39 1.94
C ILE A 43 11.52 5.85 3.40
N ARG A 44 12.72 6.14 3.91
CA ARG A 44 12.93 6.62 5.28
C ARG A 44 12.20 7.94 5.54
N ASP A 45 12.33 8.89 4.63
CA ASP A 45 11.61 10.17 4.72
C ASP A 45 10.08 9.95 4.74
N GLY A 46 9.58 8.93 4.02
CA GLY A 46 8.18 8.53 4.06
C GLY A 46 7.74 8.00 5.43
N PHE A 47 8.57 7.18 6.08
CA PHE A 47 8.31 6.69 7.44
C PHE A 47 8.36 7.82 8.49
N ASP A 48 9.29 8.75 8.36
CA ASP A 48 9.38 9.89 9.26
C ASP A 48 8.11 10.76 9.17
N ARG A 49 7.58 11.00 7.96
CA ARG A 49 6.29 11.68 7.78
C ARG A 49 5.11 10.92 8.39
N LEU A 50 5.11 9.58 8.33
CA LEU A 50 4.07 8.79 8.99
C LEU A 50 4.14 8.96 10.52
N CYS A 51 5.34 8.99 11.10
CA CYS A 51 5.54 9.23 12.52
C CYS A 51 5.08 10.63 12.97
N GLU A 52 5.17 11.64 12.09
CA GLU A 52 4.65 13.00 12.36
C GLU A 52 3.11 13.08 12.29
N LEU A 53 2.48 12.34 11.38
CA LEU A 53 1.03 12.40 11.16
C LEU A 53 0.23 11.54 12.14
N VAL A 54 0.80 10.42 12.60
CA VAL A 54 0.10 9.43 13.41
C VAL A 54 0.40 9.67 14.89
N PRO A 55 -0.60 10.01 15.72
CA PRO A 55 -0.40 10.30 17.13
C PRO A 55 0.26 9.12 17.87
N GLY A 56 1.28 9.43 18.66
CA GLY A 56 1.99 8.46 19.50
C GLY A 56 3.12 7.69 18.81
N LEU A 57 3.47 8.03 17.55
CA LEU A 57 4.60 7.41 16.82
C LEU A 57 5.85 8.30 16.75
N GLU A 58 5.87 9.43 17.45
CA GLU A 58 7.01 10.35 17.49
C GLU A 58 8.28 9.61 17.96
N GLY A 59 9.34 9.67 17.14
CA GLY A 59 10.60 8.99 17.42
C GLY A 59 10.61 7.46 17.18
N GLN A 60 9.51 6.86 16.71
CA GLN A 60 9.41 5.41 16.44
C GLN A 60 9.73 5.00 14.98
N GLY A 61 10.31 5.89 14.17
CA GLY A 61 10.58 5.66 12.73
C GLY A 61 11.48 4.46 12.40
N ARG A 62 12.12 3.83 13.41
CA ARG A 62 12.96 2.64 13.25
C ARG A 62 12.21 1.31 13.29
N SER A 63 10.93 1.31 13.67
CA SER A 63 10.11 0.10 13.75
C SER A 63 9.09 0.05 12.62
N GLU A 64 9.55 -0.26 11.40
CA GLU A 64 8.72 -0.23 10.16
C GLU A 64 7.36 -0.93 10.33
N GLY A 65 7.35 -2.16 10.84
CA GLY A 65 6.12 -2.93 11.04
C GLY A 65 5.15 -2.31 12.07
N LEU A 66 5.68 -1.70 13.13
CA LEU A 66 4.88 -1.01 14.14
C LEU A 66 4.26 0.26 13.55
N VAL A 67 5.06 1.05 12.83
CA VAL A 67 4.60 2.29 12.19
C VAL A 67 3.47 1.99 11.21
N LEU A 68 3.65 0.99 10.33
CA LEU A 68 2.61 0.62 9.36
C LEU A 68 1.34 0.11 10.06
N LYS A 69 1.47 -0.75 11.08
CA LYS A 69 0.32 -1.27 11.82
C LYS A 69 -0.47 -0.15 12.48
N ARG A 70 0.19 0.72 13.24
CA ARG A 70 -0.46 1.84 13.93
C ARG A 70 -1.03 2.87 12.96
N THR A 71 -0.37 3.10 11.82
CA THR A 71 -0.89 3.95 10.74
C THR A 71 -2.22 3.41 10.21
N VAL A 72 -2.32 2.11 9.95
CA VAL A 72 -3.57 1.48 9.47
C VAL A 72 -4.67 1.58 10.52
N GLU A 73 -4.36 1.35 11.80
CA GLU A 73 -5.30 1.53 12.90
C GLU A 73 -5.82 2.96 12.97
N TYR A 74 -4.91 3.95 12.91
CA TYR A 74 -5.28 5.37 12.92
C TYR A 74 -6.14 5.75 11.72
N MET A 75 -5.86 5.24 10.52
CA MET A 75 -6.72 5.45 9.34
C MET A 75 -8.14 4.92 9.55
N ARG A 76 -8.31 3.76 10.20
CA ARG A 76 -9.63 3.23 10.55
C ARG A 76 -10.35 4.14 11.54
N GLU A 77 -9.66 4.58 12.60
CA GLU A 77 -10.18 5.53 13.59
C GLU A 77 -10.66 6.84 12.91
N GLN A 78 -9.89 7.36 11.94
CA GLN A 78 -10.28 8.58 11.21
C GLN A 78 -11.53 8.37 10.33
N LEU A 79 -11.69 7.20 9.71
CA LEU A 79 -12.90 6.88 8.94
C LEU A 79 -14.13 6.75 9.84
N GLU A 80 -13.99 6.13 11.00
CA GLU A 80 -15.07 6.03 11.99
C GLU A 80 -15.47 7.40 12.52
N ARG A 81 -14.48 8.24 12.88
CA ARG A 81 -14.72 9.62 13.30
C ARG A 81 -15.44 10.43 12.21
N ARG A 82 -15.03 10.24 10.95
CA ARG A 82 -15.71 10.86 9.80
C ARG A 82 -17.16 10.41 9.72
N ARG A 83 -17.44 9.10 9.85
CA ARG A 83 -18.82 8.56 9.86
C ARG A 83 -19.66 9.20 10.95
N GLN A 84 -19.11 9.35 12.15
CA GLN A 84 -19.81 10.01 13.25
C GLN A 84 -20.15 11.47 12.92
N LEU A 85 -19.18 12.25 12.44
CA LEU A 85 -19.40 13.65 12.07
C LEU A 85 -20.43 13.83 10.95
N VAL A 86 -20.44 12.93 9.96
CA VAL A 86 -21.45 12.92 8.91
C VAL A 86 -22.84 12.69 9.49
N ARG A 87 -23.01 11.66 10.34
CA ARG A 87 -24.30 11.38 10.99
C ARG A 87 -24.77 12.55 11.85
N GLU A 88 -23.88 13.17 12.61
CA GLU A 88 -24.21 14.33 13.45
C GLU A 88 -24.69 15.52 12.62
N LYS A 89 -24.05 15.78 11.46
CA LYS A 89 -24.50 16.83 10.53
C LYS A 89 -25.88 16.54 9.96
N GLU A 90 -26.08 15.33 9.46
CA GLU A 90 -27.37 14.92 8.90
C GLU A 90 -28.49 14.92 9.95
N ALA A 91 -28.19 14.53 11.20
CA ALA A 91 -29.13 14.60 12.31
C ALA A 91 -29.54 16.03 12.66
N ARG A 92 -28.67 17.02 12.41
CA ARG A 92 -29.01 18.45 12.51
C ARG A 92 -29.77 18.98 11.29
N GLY A 93 -30.05 18.13 10.30
CA GLY A 93 -30.70 18.50 9.05
C GLY A 93 -29.76 19.17 8.03
N GLU A 94 -28.45 19.15 8.27
CA GLU A 94 -27.47 19.69 7.33
C GLU A 94 -27.21 18.71 6.20
N TYR A 95 -27.14 19.21 4.96
CA TYR A 95 -26.72 18.42 3.82
C TYR A 95 -25.22 18.13 3.86
N VAL A 96 -24.85 16.87 3.66
CA VAL A 96 -23.45 16.44 3.54
C VAL A 96 -23.21 15.95 2.12
N ASP A 97 -22.28 16.61 1.43
CA ASP A 97 -21.86 16.30 0.06
C ASP A 97 -21.36 14.86 -0.09
N GLU A 98 -21.63 14.26 -1.24
CA GLU A 98 -21.31 12.85 -1.51
C GLU A 98 -19.80 12.57 -1.47
N LYS A 99 -18.94 13.50 -1.89
CA LYS A 99 -17.48 13.36 -1.78
C LYS A 99 -17.04 13.26 -0.32
N THR A 100 -17.82 13.83 0.59
CA THR A 100 -17.56 13.70 2.02
C THR A 100 -17.85 12.28 2.50
N LYS A 101 -18.82 11.60 1.88
CA LYS A 101 -19.26 10.25 2.25
C LYS A 101 -18.47 9.15 1.53
N GLU A 102 -17.91 9.42 0.34
CA GLU A 102 -17.16 8.45 -0.47
C GLU A 102 -16.15 7.58 0.33
N PRO A 103 -15.29 8.15 1.21
CA PRO A 103 -14.36 7.34 1.99
C PRO A 103 -15.02 6.35 2.95
N LEU A 104 -16.28 6.58 3.36
CA LEU A 104 -17.01 5.70 4.27
C LEU A 104 -17.33 4.34 3.61
N ALA A 105 -17.46 4.29 2.29
CA ALA A 105 -17.60 3.02 1.56
C ALA A 105 -16.36 2.11 1.71
N ILE A 106 -15.19 2.68 2.01
CA ILE A 106 -13.99 1.89 2.37
C ILE A 106 -14.21 1.23 3.73
N LEU A 107 -14.71 1.98 4.71
CA LEU A 107 -14.97 1.47 6.06
C LEU A 107 -16.00 0.33 6.03
N GLU A 108 -17.10 0.49 5.30
CA GLU A 108 -18.13 -0.55 5.16
C GLU A 108 -17.57 -1.85 4.55
N ARG A 109 -16.73 -1.73 3.51
CA ARG A 109 -16.05 -2.89 2.90
C ARG A 109 -15.07 -3.57 3.87
N LEU A 110 -14.38 -2.79 4.70
CA LEU A 110 -13.48 -3.34 5.72
C LEU A 110 -14.27 -4.09 6.80
N GLU A 111 -15.37 -3.51 7.29
CA GLU A 111 -16.27 -4.13 8.28
C GLU A 111 -16.89 -5.42 7.73
N GLU A 112 -17.31 -5.45 6.46
CA GLU A 112 -17.83 -6.64 5.79
C GLU A 112 -16.76 -7.75 5.70
N ARG A 113 -15.55 -7.41 5.27
CA ARG A 113 -14.44 -8.36 5.20
C ARG A 113 -14.08 -8.91 6.59
N ASP A 114 -14.07 -8.07 7.61
CA ASP A 114 -13.76 -8.49 8.97
C ASP A 114 -14.88 -9.39 9.54
N ARG A 115 -16.16 -9.13 9.20
CA ARG A 115 -17.30 -10.03 9.47
C ARG A 115 -17.16 -11.39 8.77
N GLN A 116 -16.82 -11.41 7.48
CA GLN A 116 -16.60 -12.65 6.71
C GLN A 116 -15.44 -13.47 7.27
N ARG A 117 -14.35 -12.82 7.68
CA ARG A 117 -13.21 -13.48 8.33
C ARG A 117 -13.59 -14.07 9.69
N ALA A 118 -14.43 -13.38 10.47
CA ALA A 118 -14.92 -13.90 11.74
C ALA A 118 -15.82 -15.13 11.53
N ALA A 119 -16.75 -15.07 10.56
CA ALA A 119 -17.60 -16.21 10.21
C ALA A 119 -16.78 -17.42 9.75
N ALA A 120 -15.79 -17.22 8.86
CA ALA A 120 -14.92 -18.30 8.40
C ALA A 120 -14.08 -18.94 9.52
N ARG A 121 -13.75 -18.19 10.58
CA ARG A 121 -13.05 -18.71 11.76
C ARG A 121 -13.97 -19.39 12.77
N GLY A 122 -15.26 -19.04 12.80
CA GLY A 122 -16.26 -19.68 13.67
C GLY A 122 -16.71 -21.06 13.18
N VAL A 123 -16.57 -21.34 11.88
CA VAL A 123 -17.02 -22.62 11.26
C VAL A 123 -16.01 -23.76 11.47
N SER A 124 -14.77 -23.49 11.89
CA SER A 124 -13.72 -24.52 11.99
C SER A 124 -13.62 -25.21 13.36
N ASN A 125 -14.54 -25.00 14.29
CA ASN A 125 -14.41 -25.45 15.69
C ASN A 125 -15.54 -26.36 16.20
N GLU A 126 -16.41 -26.92 15.35
CA GLU A 126 -17.58 -27.71 15.80
C GLU A 126 -17.63 -29.18 15.35
N ASP A 127 -16.63 -29.72 14.63
CA ASP A 127 -16.73 -31.08 14.01
C ASP A 127 -15.81 -32.18 14.58
N ASP A 128 -15.13 -32.00 15.73
CA ASP A 128 -14.16 -33.00 16.26
C ASP A 128 -14.42 -33.46 17.72
N ASP A 129 -15.67 -33.50 18.19
CA ASP A 129 -15.98 -33.96 19.57
C ASP A 129 -17.17 -34.95 19.65
N ASP A 130 -17.29 -35.87 18.68
CA ASP A 130 -18.14 -37.06 18.80
C ASP A 130 -17.47 -38.30 18.18
N LEU A 131 -16.46 -38.83 18.88
CA LEU A 131 -16.01 -40.23 18.75
C LEU A 131 -14.95 -40.54 19.84
N THR A 132 -15.38 -40.82 21.06
CA THR A 132 -14.98 -42.00 21.88
C THR A 132 -15.72 -42.05 23.20
#